data_AF-A0A2E4QQZ6-F1
#
_entry.id   AF-A0A2E4QQZ6-F1
#
_cell.length_a   1.000
_cell.length_b   1.000
_cell.length_c   1.000
_cell.angle_alpha   90.00
_cell.angle_beta   90.00
_cell.angle_gamma   90.00
#
_symmetry.space_group_name_H-M   'P 1'
#
loop_
_entity.id
_entity.type
_entity.pdbx_description
1 polymer ?
#
loop_
_entity_poly.entity_id
_entity_poly.type
_entity_poly.pdbx_seq_one_letter_code
_entity_poly.pdbx_strand_id
1 'polypeptide(L)'
;MAKPRINLRLSPDMHRRLKEVAAPTGVTINQVVEQALEGFFDPLGASAHAAGVTARLMRLEVQLSSLERDLVQANETIALFVQYWLTATPPLPDIDRNAAHALGQKRFNRFMDQVASAISDL
;
A
#
# COMPACT_ATOMS: atom_id res chain seq x y z
N MET A 1 10.05 -17.59 -38.57
CA MET A 1 9.05 -17.85 -39.63
C MET A 1 8.77 -16.57 -40.38
N ALA A 2 8.47 -16.62 -41.68
CA ALA A 2 8.12 -15.42 -42.45
C ALA A 2 6.77 -14.87 -41.95
N LYS A 3 6.71 -13.55 -41.70
CA LYS A 3 5.48 -12.88 -41.27
C LYS A 3 4.53 -12.74 -42.48
N PRO A 4 3.27 -13.20 -42.40
CA PRO A 4 2.33 -13.07 -43.51
C PRO A 4 2.02 -11.59 -43.79
N ARG A 5 1.99 -11.19 -45.07
CA ARG A 5 1.65 -9.82 -45.47
C ARG A 5 0.14 -9.63 -45.42
N ILE A 6 -0.31 -8.63 -44.66
CA ILE A 6 -1.71 -8.23 -44.56
C ILE A 6 -1.84 -6.81 -45.14
N ASN A 7 -2.78 -6.61 -46.07
CA ASN A 7 -3.10 -5.29 -46.60
C ASN A 7 -4.35 -4.75 -45.89
N LEU A 8 -4.19 -3.71 -45.08
CA LEU A 8 -5.28 -3.08 -44.34
C LEU A 8 -5.49 -1.63 -44.81
N ARG A 9 -6.74 -1.18 -44.83
CA ARG A 9 -7.07 0.23 -45.06
C ARG A 9 -7.36 0.87 -43.71
N LEU A 10 -6.62 1.92 -43.37
CA LEU A 10 -6.80 2.72 -42.17
C LEU A 10 -7.46 4.05 -42.52
N SER A 11 -8.21 4.63 -41.59
CA SER A 11 -8.65 6.02 -41.74
C SER A 11 -7.44 6.97 -41.77
N PRO A 12 -7.55 8.14 -42.42
CA PRO A 12 -6.45 9.11 -42.48
C PRO A 12 -5.93 9.51 -41.09
N ASP A 13 -6.84 9.67 -40.12
CA ASP A 13 -6.48 10.02 -38.74
C ASP A 13 -5.72 8.91 -38.02
N MET A 14 -6.12 7.64 -38.23
CA MET A 14 -5.44 6.51 -37.63
C MET A 14 -4.04 6.32 -38.22
N HIS A 15 -3.90 6.47 -39.54
CA HIS A 15 -2.60 6.41 -40.22
C HIS A 15 -1.64 7.50 -39.73
N ARG A 16 -2.16 8.72 -39.49
CA ARG A 16 -1.40 9.83 -38.92
C ARG A 16 -0.90 9.51 -37.52
N ARG A 17 -1.79 9.08 -36.60
CA ARG A 17 -1.39 8.64 -35.25
C ARG A 17 -0.35 7.52 -35.27
N LEU A 18 -0.51 6.55 -36.16
CA LEU A 18 0.42 5.42 -36.28
C LEU A 18 1.83 5.88 -36.68
N LYS A 19 1.92 6.87 -37.58
CA LYS A 19 3.20 7.49 -37.95
C LYS A 19 3.80 8.32 -36.82
N GLU A 20 2.98 9.08 -36.09
CA GLU A 20 3.41 9.89 -34.94
C GLU A 20 4.01 9.02 -33.82
N VAL A 21 3.48 7.81 -33.59
CA VAL A 21 4.01 6.86 -32.59
C VAL A 21 5.30 6.17 -33.05
N ALA A 22 5.41 5.89 -34.35
CA ALA A 22 6.60 5.24 -34.92
C ALA A 22 7.81 6.19 -35.07
N ALA A 23 7.56 7.49 -35.30
CA ALA A 23 8.60 8.49 -35.61
C ALA A 23 9.66 8.72 -34.50
N PRO A 24 9.31 8.77 -33.20
CA PRO A 24 10.27 9.13 -32.15
C PRO A 24 11.14 7.96 -31.65
N THR A 25 10.76 6.72 -31.97
CA THR A 25 11.11 5.58 -31.09
C THR A 25 11.96 4.50 -31.76
N GLY A 26 12.31 4.63 -33.05
CA GLY A 26 13.03 3.58 -33.79
C GLY A 26 12.21 2.29 -33.99
N VAL A 27 10.90 2.35 -33.72
CA VAL A 27 9.96 1.24 -33.81
C VAL A 27 9.24 1.32 -35.16
N THR A 28 9.18 0.21 -35.88
CA THR A 28 8.49 0.14 -37.17
C THR A 28 6.98 0.18 -37.01
N ILE A 29 6.27 0.69 -38.02
CA ILE A 29 4.81 0.66 -38.07
C ILE A 29 4.27 -0.76 -37.84
N ASN A 30 4.93 -1.77 -38.41
CA ASN A 30 4.53 -3.17 -38.22
C ASN A 30 4.66 -3.63 -36.76
N GLN A 31 5.70 -3.22 -36.03
CA GLN A 31 5.86 -3.52 -34.62
C GLN A 31 4.79 -2.86 -33.75
N VAL A 32 4.44 -1.60 -34.04
CA VAL A 32 3.35 -0.90 -33.33
C VAL A 32 2.02 -1.63 -33.54
N VAL A 33 1.73 -2.06 -34.77
CA VAL A 33 0.50 -2.80 -35.10
C VAL A 33 0.47 -4.17 -34.43
N GLU A 34 1.57 -4.92 -34.46
CA GLU A 34 1.66 -6.22 -33.77
C GLU A 34 1.45 -6.08 -32.27
N GLN A 35 2.12 -5.12 -31.61
CA GLN A 35 1.97 -4.89 -30.17
C GLN A 35 0.53 -4.46 -29.80
N ALA A 36 -0.11 -3.66 -30.65
CA ALA A 36 -1.51 -3.27 -30.44
C ALA A 36 -2.46 -4.47 -30.60
N LEU A 37 -2.21 -5.35 -31.58
CA LEU A 37 -2.99 -6.56 -31.79
C LEU A 37 -2.79 -7.60 -30.68
N GLU A 38 -1.57 -7.77 -30.19
CA GLU A 38 -1.28 -8.60 -29.01
C GLU A 38 -2.08 -8.11 -27.80
N GLY A 39 -2.07 -6.81 -27.52
CA GLY A 39 -2.88 -6.23 -26.44
C GLY A 39 -4.40 -6.33 -26.67
N PHE A 40 -4.86 -6.32 -27.91
CA PHE A 40 -6.27 -6.49 -28.25
C PHE A 40 -6.73 -7.95 -28.09
N PHE A 41 -5.87 -8.91 -28.43
CA PHE A 41 -6.17 -10.34 -28.30
C PHE A 41 -5.97 -10.89 -26.89
N ASP A 42 -5.29 -10.15 -26.02
CA ASP A 42 -5.12 -10.49 -24.61
C ASP A 42 -5.83 -9.49 -23.66
N PRO A 43 -7.18 -9.42 -23.68
CA PRO A 43 -7.93 -8.49 -22.85
C PRO A 43 -7.86 -8.82 -21.34
N LEU A 44 -7.41 -10.03 -20.98
CA LEU A 44 -7.24 -10.48 -19.58
C LEU A 44 -5.77 -10.56 -19.14
N GLY A 45 -4.81 -10.54 -20.07
CA GLY A 45 -3.37 -10.35 -19.87
C GLY A 45 -2.94 -8.98 -20.39
N ALA A 46 -3.50 -7.95 -19.77
CA ALA A 46 -3.05 -6.57 -19.90
C ALA A 46 -1.52 -6.51 -19.91
N SER A 47 -0.92 -5.77 -20.86
CA SER A 47 0.52 -5.59 -21.08
C SER A 47 1.36 -5.90 -19.84
N ALA A 48 2.48 -6.63 -19.93
CA ALA A 48 3.29 -7.05 -18.76
C ALA A 48 3.45 -5.98 -17.65
N HIS A 49 3.47 -4.70 -18.04
CA HIS A 49 3.39 -3.55 -17.14
C HIS A 49 2.12 -3.45 -16.28
N ALA A 50 0.92 -3.58 -16.85
CA ALA A 50 -0.36 -3.57 -16.13
C ALA A 50 -0.52 -4.79 -15.22
N ALA A 51 -0.12 -5.99 -15.68
CA ALA A 51 -0.10 -7.18 -14.82
C ALA A 51 0.83 -7.01 -13.59
N GLY A 52 2.00 -6.38 -13.79
CA GLY A 52 2.92 -6.06 -12.71
C GLY A 52 2.34 -5.08 -11.67
N VAL A 53 1.59 -4.08 -12.12
CA VAL A 53 0.89 -3.13 -11.23
C VAL A 53 -0.18 -3.84 -10.41
N THR A 54 -1.04 -4.65 -11.04
CA THR A 54 -2.07 -5.42 -10.33
C THR A 54 -1.47 -6.37 -9.30
N ALA A 55 -0.41 -7.09 -9.66
CA ALA A 55 0.28 -7.99 -8.72
C ALA A 55 0.90 -7.23 -7.53
N ARG A 56 1.39 -6.00 -7.74
CA ARG A 56 1.90 -5.15 -6.67
C ARG A 56 0.77 -4.67 -5.76
N LEU A 57 -0.38 -4.29 -6.31
CA LEU A 57 -1.56 -3.89 -5.53
C LEU A 57 -2.07 -5.03 -4.66
N MET A 58 -2.19 -6.25 -5.20
CA MET A 58 -2.58 -7.43 -4.42
C MET A 58 -1.60 -7.71 -3.27
N ARG A 59 -0.30 -7.52 -3.50
CA ARG A 59 0.71 -7.68 -2.45
C ARG A 59 0.55 -6.63 -1.34
N LEU A 60 0.26 -5.38 -1.70
CA LEU A 60 0.00 -4.31 -0.75
C LEU A 60 -1.26 -4.58 0.07
N GLU A 61 -2.31 -5.11 -0.54
CA GLU A 61 -3.54 -5.49 0.14
C GLU A 61 -3.29 -6.55 1.23
N VAL A 62 -2.54 -7.60 0.90
CA VAL A 62 -2.14 -8.63 1.88
C VAL A 62 -1.31 -8.05 3.01
N GLN A 63 -0.37 -7.14 2.70
CA GLN A 63 0.45 -6.47 3.70
C GLN A 63 -0.38 -5.58 4.63
N LEU A 64 -1.34 -4.83 4.08
CA LEU A 64 -2.25 -3.98 4.86
C LEU A 64 -3.13 -4.82 5.79
N SER A 65 -3.72 -5.92 5.29
CA SER A 65 -4.51 -6.81 6.16
C SER A 65 -3.68 -7.45 7.27
N SER A 66 -2.38 -7.70 7.04
CA SER A 66 -1.48 -8.15 8.11
C SER A 66 -1.25 -7.06 9.14
N LEU A 67 -0.97 -5.85 8.69
CA LEU A 67 -0.76 -4.69 9.55
C LEU A 67 -1.99 -4.37 10.40
N GLU A 68 -3.19 -4.47 9.83
CA GLU A 68 -4.44 -4.32 10.57
C GLU A 68 -4.57 -5.35 11.71
N ARG A 69 -4.24 -6.62 11.46
CA ARG A 69 -4.23 -7.65 12.50
C ARG A 69 -3.19 -7.36 13.59
N ASP A 70 -1.99 -6.95 13.19
CA ASP A 70 -0.91 -6.62 14.12
C ASP A 70 -1.30 -5.42 15.01
N LEU A 71 -1.99 -4.42 14.44
CA LEU A 71 -2.52 -3.28 15.19
C LEU A 71 -3.60 -3.68 16.20
N VAL A 72 -4.52 -4.58 15.82
CA VAL A 72 -5.53 -5.11 16.75
C VAL A 72 -4.85 -5.82 17.92
N GLN A 73 -3.85 -6.67 17.64
CA GLN A 73 -3.10 -7.38 18.67
C GLN A 73 -2.31 -6.42 19.59
N ALA A 74 -1.68 -5.40 19.03
CA ALA A 74 -0.98 -4.38 19.80
C ALA A 74 -1.95 -3.63 20.74
N ASN A 75 -3.13 -3.27 20.23
CA ASN A 75 -4.14 -2.56 21.01
C ASN A 75 -4.70 -3.44 22.15
N GLU A 76 -4.96 -4.73 21.88
CA GLU A 76 -5.38 -5.68 22.91
C GLU A 76 -4.30 -5.86 23.99
N THR A 77 -3.03 -5.94 23.58
CA THR A 77 -1.89 -6.02 24.51
C THR A 77 -1.82 -4.79 25.42
N ILE A 78 -2.01 -3.59 24.87
CA ILE A 78 -2.01 -2.34 25.65
C ILE A 78 -3.23 -2.31 26.59
N ALA A 79 -4.42 -2.70 26.11
CA ALA A 79 -5.61 -2.75 26.94
C ALA A 79 -5.44 -3.70 28.14
N LEU A 80 -4.90 -4.90 27.90
CA LEU A 80 -4.59 -5.87 28.95
C LEU A 80 -3.49 -5.37 29.90
N PHE A 81 -2.46 -4.70 29.39
CA PHE A 81 -1.44 -4.07 30.23
C PHE A 81 -2.03 -3.01 31.15
N VAL A 82 -2.89 -2.12 30.63
CA VAL A 82 -3.58 -1.09 31.42
C VAL A 82 -4.51 -1.74 32.45
N GLN A 83 -5.28 -2.75 32.06
CA GLN A 83 -6.15 -3.49 32.98
C GLN A 83 -5.36 -4.17 34.09
N TYR A 84 -4.26 -4.84 33.76
CA TYR A 84 -3.38 -5.47 34.75
C TYR A 84 -2.78 -4.43 35.69
N TRP A 85 -2.31 -3.31 35.16
CA TRP A 85 -1.76 -2.22 35.98
C TRP A 85 -2.79 -1.64 36.95
N LEU A 86 -4.04 -1.46 36.50
CA LEU A 86 -5.15 -0.97 37.33
C LEU A 86 -5.66 -1.99 38.37
N THR A 87 -5.57 -3.29 38.08
CA THR A 87 -6.10 -4.36 38.95
C THR A 87 -5.05 -4.98 39.87
N ALA A 88 -3.77 -4.93 39.52
CA ALA A 88 -2.65 -5.45 40.32
C ALA A 88 -2.14 -4.45 41.38
N THR A 89 -2.63 -3.21 41.38
CA THR A 89 -2.28 -2.22 42.40
C THR A 89 -3.19 -2.40 43.62
N PRO A 90 -2.72 -2.93 44.76
CA PRO A 90 -3.55 -3.06 45.95
C PRO A 90 -4.09 -1.67 46.36
N PRO A 91 -5.35 -1.59 46.84
CA PRO A 91 -5.94 -0.30 47.21
C PRO A 91 -5.09 0.34 48.30
N LEU A 92 -4.54 1.52 48.01
CA LEU A 92 -3.77 2.27 48.98
C LEU A 92 -4.66 2.72 50.15
N PRO A 93 -4.11 2.77 51.38
CA PRO A 93 -4.75 3.46 52.50
C PRO A 93 -5.18 4.88 52.10
N ASP A 94 -6.30 5.37 52.63
CA ASP A 94 -6.89 6.67 52.28
C ASP A 94 -5.91 7.85 52.32
N ILE A 95 -4.93 7.79 53.22
CA ILE A 95 -3.92 8.82 53.44
C ILE A 95 -2.95 8.96 52.25
N ASP A 96 -2.73 7.88 51.50
CA ASP A 96 -1.73 7.82 50.42
C ASP A 96 -2.35 7.88 49.01
N ARG A 97 -3.70 7.88 48.91
CA ARG A 97 -4.43 7.91 47.64
C ARG A 97 -4.04 9.09 46.75
N ASN A 98 -4.04 10.31 47.30
CA ASN A 98 -3.74 11.52 46.53
C ASN A 98 -2.30 11.54 46.01
N ALA A 99 -1.34 11.09 46.83
CA ALA A 99 0.06 11.00 46.44
C ALA A 99 0.28 9.94 45.35
N ALA A 100 -0.39 8.78 45.47
CA ALA A 100 -0.34 7.72 44.46
C ALA A 100 -0.97 8.15 43.13
N HIS A 101 -2.13 8.82 43.15
CA HIS A 101 -2.75 9.39 41.95
C HIS A 101 -1.85 10.41 41.26
N ALA A 102 -1.23 11.33 42.03
CA ALA A 102 -0.29 12.31 41.48
C ALA A 102 0.95 11.66 40.85
N LEU A 103 1.47 10.59 41.46
CA LEU A 103 2.59 9.83 40.91
C LEU A 103 2.21 9.05 39.65
N GLY A 104 1.01 8.46 39.61
CA GLY A 104 0.45 7.82 38.42
C GLY A 104 0.31 8.78 37.25
N GLN A 105 -0.26 9.97 37.49
CA GLN A 105 -0.40 11.01 36.47
C GLN A 105 0.97 11.46 35.92
N LYS A 106 1.97 11.64 36.78
CA LYS A 106 3.34 11.99 36.34
C LYS A 106 3.96 10.91 35.45
N ARG A 107 3.77 9.64 35.80
CA ARG A 107 4.27 8.51 34.99
C ARG A 107 3.56 8.42 33.65
N PHE A 108 2.24 8.62 33.62
CA PHE A 108 1.45 8.63 32.39
C PHE A 108 1.87 9.77 31.46
N ASN A 109 1.99 10.99 31.96
CA ASN A 109 2.42 12.13 31.15
C ASN A 109 3.80 11.88 30.52
N ARG A 110 4.75 11.35 31.31
CA ARG A 110 6.08 10.99 30.79
C ARG A 110 6.04 9.91 29.71
N PHE A 111 5.15 8.92 29.85
CA PHE A 111 4.95 7.90 28.81
C PHE A 111 4.37 8.52 27.54
N MET A 112 3.37 9.39 27.66
CA MET A 112 2.79 10.11 26.52
C MET A 112 3.83 10.98 25.79
N ASP A 113 4.71 11.68 26.52
CA ASP A 113 5.81 12.46 25.93
C ASP A 113 6.78 11.56 25.14
N GLN A 114 7.09 10.36 25.66
CA GLN A 114 7.95 9.40 24.97
C GLN A 114 7.30 8.82 23.70
N VAL A 115 6.00 8.51 23.76
CA VAL A 115 5.24 8.05 22.59
C VAL A 115 5.16 9.16 21.54
N ALA A 116 4.87 10.39 21.95
CA ALA A 116 4.82 11.54 21.04
C ALA A 116 6.17 11.79 20.36
N SER A 117 7.29 11.72 21.10
CA SER A 117 8.63 11.82 20.53
C SER A 117 8.90 10.71 19.51
N ALA A 118 8.61 9.46 19.86
CA ALA A 118 8.85 8.32 18.98
C ALA A 118 8.03 8.37 17.68
N ILE A 119 6.81 8.91 17.73
CA ILE A 119 5.96 9.12 16.54
C ILE A 119 6.47 10.30 15.71
N SER A 120 6.99 11.36 16.33
CA SER A 120 7.49 12.54 15.62
C SER A 120 8.83 12.32 14.91
N ASP A 121 9.59 11.30 15.32
CA ASP A 121 10.88 10.92 14.72
C ASP A 121 10.74 9.97 13.51
N LEU A 122 9.50 9.61 13.16
CA LEU A 122 9.10 8.73 12.04
C LEU A 122 8.71 9.55 10.80
#